data_AF-A0A485NZB9-F1
#
_entry.id   AF-A0A485NZB9-F1
#
_cell.length_a   1.000
_cell.length_b   1.000
_cell.length_c   1.000
_cell.angle_alpha   90.00
_cell.angle_beta   90.00
_cell.angle_gamma   90.00
#
_symmetry.space_group_name_H-M   'P 1'
#
loop_
_entity.id
_entity.type
_entity.pdbx_description
1 polymer ?
#
loop_
_entity_poly.entity_id
_entity_poly.type
_entity_poly.pdbx_seq_one_letter_code
_entity_poly.pdbx_strand_id
1 'polypeptide(L)' 'RKVGFVFTKKDITEIRDMLLANKVQAASAITPCEVIVPAQNTGPKPKKTSFFQALGITTKISKGTIEILSDTQQ' A
#
# COMPACT_ATOMS: atom_id res chain seq x y z
N ARG A 1 17.21 -4.70 14.06
CA ARG A 1 15.96 -5.32 14.59
C ARG A 1 15.45 -4.44 15.73
N LYS A 2 14.20 -3.98 15.68
CA LYS A 2 13.58 -3.26 16.81
C LYS A 2 12.70 -4.26 17.54
N VAL A 3 13.02 -4.54 18.80
CA VAL A 3 12.23 -5.41 19.68
C VAL A 3 11.98 -4.60 20.95
N GLY A 4 10.74 -4.59 21.42
CA GLY A 4 10.32 -3.87 22.63
C GLY A 4 9.55 -4.80 23.57
N PHE A 5 9.70 -4.57 24.87
CA PHE A 5 8.95 -5.28 25.89
C PHE A 5 7.71 -4.47 26.27
N VAL A 6 6.56 -5.12 26.35
CA VAL A 6 5.30 -4.52 26.78
C VAL A 6 4.90 -5.15 28.10
N PHE A 7 4.85 -4.35 29.16
CA PHE A 7 4.32 -4.75 30.46
C PHE A 7 2.91 -4.19 30.61
N THR A 8 1.94 -5.05 30.91
CA THR A 8 0.54 -4.68 31.07
C THR A 8 -0.03 -5.33 32.33
N LYS A 9 -1.05 -4.70 32.90
CA LYS A 9 -1.86 -5.27 34.00
C LYS A 9 -3.15 -5.95 33.50
N LYS A 10 -3.41 -5.89 32.19
CA LYS A 10 -4.59 -6.48 31.54
C LYS A 10 -4.27 -7.84 30.95
N ASP A 11 -5.32 -8.61 30.66
CA ASP A 11 -5.19 -9.91 30.02
C ASP A 11 -4.53 -9.83 28.63
N ILE A 12 -3.78 -10.87 28.31
CA ILE A 12 -2.96 -10.96 27.09
C ILE A 12 -3.84 -10.89 25.83
N THR A 13 -5.04 -11.46 25.88
CA THR A 13 -5.98 -11.46 24.76
C THR A 13 -6.46 -10.05 24.43
N GLU A 14 -6.82 -9.25 25.44
CA GLU A 14 -7.26 -7.87 25.23
C GLU A 14 -6.14 -7.00 24.64
N ILE A 15 -4.91 -7.18 25.10
CA ILE A 15 -3.76 -6.42 24.59
C ILE A 15 -3.45 -6.80 23.14
N ARG A 16 -3.59 -8.08 22.76
CA ARG A 16 -3.42 -8.50 21.37
C ARG A 16 -4.42 -7.82 20.47
N ASP A 17 -5.69 -7.79 20.88
CA ASP A 17 -6.77 -7.20 20.09
C ASP A 17 -6.60 -5.67 19.99
N MET A 18 -6.24 -5.00 21.09
CA MET A 18 -5.92 -3.58 21.09
C MET A 18 -4.72 -3.23 20.19
N LEU A 19 -3.66 -4.06 20.17
CA LEU A 19 -2.50 -3.85 19.31
C LEU A 19 -2.84 -4.04 17.83
N LEU A 20 -3.67 -5.04 17.52
CA LEU A 20 -4.16 -5.27 16.15
C LEU A 20 -5.08 -4.15 15.68
N ALA A 21 -5.98 -3.66 16.55
CA ALA A 21 -6.93 -2.60 16.24
C ALA A 21 -6.26 -1.23 16.01
N ASN A 22 -5.17 -0.93 16.72
CA ASN A 22 -4.43 0.33 16.59
C ASN A 22 -3.33 0.30 15.52
N LYS A 23 -3.38 -0.67 14.59
CA LYS A 23 -2.43 -0.73 13.48
C LYS A 23 -2.70 0.43 12.51
N VAL A 24 -1.92 1.50 12.63
CA VAL A 24 -1.92 2.59 11.67
C VAL A 24 -1.44 2.06 10.32
N GLN A 25 -2.22 2.31 9.26
CA GLN A 25 -1.80 2.00 7.90
C GLN A 25 -0.62 2.91 7.55
N ALA A 26 0.55 2.30 7.40
CA ALA A 26 1.77 2.98 6.98
C ALA A 26 2.27 2.29 5.72
N ALA A 27 2.76 3.07 4.76
CA ALA A 27 3.43 2.53 3.59
C ALA A 27 4.67 1.76 4.06
N SER A 28 4.62 0.43 3.97
CA SER A 28 5.73 -0.46 4.32
C SER A 28 6.47 -0.88 3.06
N ALA A 29 7.80 -0.92 3.12
CA ALA A 29 8.64 -1.37 1.99
C ALA A 29 8.40 -2.85 1.60
N ILE A 30 7.80 -3.64 2.49
CA ILE A 30 7.39 -5.03 2.25
C ILE A 30 5.95 -5.14 2.73
N THR A 31 5.02 -5.37 1.82
CA THR A 31 3.61 -5.56 2.18
C THR A 31 3.39 -7.03 2.55
N PRO A 32 2.82 -7.34 3.72
CA PRO A 32 2.51 -8.73 4.11
C PRO A 32 1.26 -9.29 3.41
N CYS A 33 0.54 -8.45 2.67
CA CYS A 33 -0.67 -8.78 1.93
C CYS A 33 -0.50 -8.35 0.47
N GLU A 34 -1.19 -9.03 -0.43
CA GLU A 34 -1.24 -8.73 -1.86
C GLU A 34 -1.75 -7.31 -2.09
N VAL A 35 -0.99 -6.51 -2.84
CA VAL A 35 -1.38 -5.14 -3.20
C VAL A 35 -1.98 -5.19 -4.60
N ILE A 36 -3.30 -4.99 -4.69
CA ILE A 36 -4.00 -4.90 -5.96
C ILE A 36 -4.15 -3.43 -6.33
N VAL A 37 -3.58 -3.03 -7.47
CA VAL A 37 -3.79 -1.71 -8.05
C VAL A 37 -4.85 -1.84 -9.16
N PRO A 38 -6.06 -1.28 -8.99
CA PRO A 38 -7.11 -1.40 -9.98
C PRO A 38 -6.83 -0.53 -11.21
N ALA A 39 -7.33 -0.98 -12.37
CA ALA A 39 -7.33 -0.23 -13.61
C ALA A 39 -8.20 1.03 -13.44
N GLN A 40 -7.55 2.19 -13.36
CA GLN A 40 -8.22 3.47 -13.24
C GLN A 40 -7.45 4.57 -13.96
N ASN A 41 -8.17 5.59 -14.40
CA ASN A 41 -7.58 6.87 -14.78
C ASN A 41 -7.08 7.55 -13.50
N THR A 42 -5.76 7.70 -13.35
CA THR A 42 -5.25 8.19 -12.07
C THR A 42 -5.57 9.67 -11.86
N GLY A 43 -5.87 10.45 -12.92
CA GLY A 43 -6.17 11.87 -12.80
C GLY A 43 -4.97 12.85 -12.76
N PRO A 44 -3.74 12.53 -12.28
CA PRO A 44 -2.65 13.48 -12.32
C PRO A 44 -2.12 13.59 -13.75
N LYS A 45 -1.63 14.79 -14.03
CA LYS A 45 -1.02 15.19 -15.30
C LYS A 45 0.19 14.27 -15.62
N PRO A 46 0.51 14.00 -16.90
CA PRO A 46 1.38 12.87 -17.33
C PRO A 46 2.87 13.00 -17.01
N LYS A 47 3.26 13.84 -16.04
CA LYS A 47 4.66 14.19 -15.75
C LYS A 47 5.44 13.07 -15.05
N LYS A 48 4.80 12.01 -14.56
CA LYS A 48 5.44 10.96 -13.73
C LYS A 48 4.95 9.55 -14.07
N THR A 49 4.97 9.16 -15.34
CA THR A 49 4.73 7.76 -15.76
C THR A 49 5.88 6.82 -15.40
N SER A 50 7.10 7.36 -15.26
CA SER A 50 8.30 6.58 -14.89
C SER A 50 8.18 5.88 -13.54
N PHE A 51 7.41 6.43 -12.60
CA PHE A 51 7.16 5.82 -11.31
C PHE A 51 6.37 4.51 -11.44
N PHE A 52 5.33 4.49 -12.27
CA PHE A 52 4.52 3.29 -12.51
C PHE A 52 5.29 2.22 -13.28
N GLN A 53 6.12 2.64 -14.25
CA GLN A 53 6.99 1.73 -14.99
C GLN A 53 8.04 1.07 -14.08
N ALA A 54 8.62 1.82 -13.14
CA ALA A 54 9.57 1.28 -12.16
C ALA A 54 8.93 0.26 -11.21
N LEU A 55 7.62 0.32 -11.02
CA LEU A 55 6.83 -0.64 -10.23
C LEU A 55 6.27 -1.81 -11.07
N GLY A 56 6.57 -1.87 -12.38
CA GLY A 56 6.07 -2.91 -13.28
C GLY A 56 4.61 -2.71 -13.72
N ILE A 57 4.03 -1.54 -13.45
CA ILE A 57 2.64 -1.21 -13.79
C ILE A 57 2.59 -0.66 -15.22
N THR A 58 1.81 -1.29 -16.09
CA THR A 58 1.65 -0.87 -17.48
C THR A 58 0.63 0.27 -17.59
N THR A 59 1.09 1.46 -17.97
CA THR A 59 0.24 2.66 -18.09
C THR A 59 0.26 3.26 -19.50
N LYS A 60 -0.86 3.80 -19.95
CA LYS A 60 -1.00 4.55 -21.20
C LYS A 60 -1.34 6.01 -20.91
N ILE A 61 -0.85 6.92 -21.73
CA ILE A 61 -1.26 8.33 -21.68
C ILE A 61 -2.43 8.52 -22.64
N SER A 62 -3.60 8.87 -22.11
CA SER A 62 -4.82 9.16 -22.86
C SER A 62 -5.33 10.54 -22.46
N LYS A 63 -5.64 11.41 -23.45
CA LYS A 63 -6.24 12.75 -23.24
C LYS A 63 -5.57 13.62 -22.16
N GLY A 64 -4.26 13.46 -21.93
CA GLY A 64 -3.52 14.24 -20.93
C GLY A 64 -3.60 13.71 -19.49
N THR A 65 -4.10 12.49 -19.28
CA THR A 65 -4.07 11.76 -18.01
C THR A 65 -3.38 10.40 -18.16
N ILE A 66 -2.89 9.84 -17.06
CA ILE A 66 -2.33 8.48 -17.01
C ILE A 66 -3.48 7.50 -16.77
N GLU A 67 -3.60 6.48 -17.61
CA GLU A 67 -4.54 5.38 -17.48
C GLU A 67 -3.77 4.08 -17.20
N ILE A 68 -4.17 3.38 -16.14
CA ILE A 68 -3.69 2.03 -15.83
C ILE A 68 -4.54 1.06 -16.66
N LEU A 69 -3.90 0.25 -17.50
CA LEU A 69 -4.61 -0.58 -18.50
C LEU A 69 -5.15 -1.89 -17.94
N SER A 70 -4.54 -2.42 -16.88
CA SER A 70 -4.86 -3.72 -16.29
C SER A 70 -4.66 -3.69 -14.79
N ASP A 71 -5.43 -4.49 -14.07
CA ASP A 71 -5.18 -4.74 -12.65
C ASP A 71 -3.82 -5.43 -12.49
N THR A 72 -2.95 -4.82 -11.69
CA THR A 72 -1.62 -5.37 -11.42
C THR A 72 -1.51 -5.75 -9.95
N GLN A 73 -1.07 -6.99 -9.71
CA GLN A 73 -0.78 -7.53 -8.40
C GLN A 73 0.71 -7.28 -8.09
N GLN A 74 1.01 -6.65 -6.96
CA GLN A 74 2.36 -6.54 -6.38
C GLN A 74 2.47 -7.30 -5.05
#